data_AF-A0A2E3QFQ5-F1
#
_entry.id   AF-A0A2E3QFQ5-F1
#
_cell.length_a   1.000
_cell.length_b   1.000
_cell.length_c   1.000
_cell.angle_alpha   90.00
_cell.angle_beta   90.00
_cell.angle_gamma   90.00
#
_symmetry.space_group_name_H-M   'P 1'
#
loop_
_entity.id
_entity.type
_entity.pdbx_description
1 polymer ?
#
loop_
_entity_poly.entity_id
_entity_poly.type
_entity_poly.pdbx_seq_one_letter_code
_entity_poly.pdbx_strand_id
1 'polypeptide(L)'
;MEISKDKKGQPILQARRILYQIETKYHNERIHQLHVDGCRLAIANTRKNSITIIDAKTGELLTDLYPFADFTGFPIHTDHNHINSVYIGKDCIIFTAHNGGEIGSIIGVIHGSQVYSYQFKNRGVHDIIPTHNGIIFSDTFGSSMSDFKGGGDLYNAGEWLIQKTEERGYMVRGVAGSADELLVGHSFMGKREDRFKGRGGILLFRKGKFQSDYQLPSAQINDIIRSDGSKHAHEWNDITGGEAKRLCEAALGEPCHVGQLSVQLPNVKEFTTGEWY
;
A
#
# COMPACT_ATOMS: atom_id res chain seq x y z
N MET A 1 -12.40 24.09 -2.37
CA MET A 1 -11.24 23.81 -3.25
C MET A 1 -11.70 24.12 -4.66
N GLU A 2 -11.31 25.28 -5.21
CA GLU A 2 -11.71 25.66 -6.58
C GLU A 2 -10.92 24.81 -7.57
N ILE A 3 -11.62 23.97 -8.33
CA ILE A 3 -11.05 23.22 -9.45
C ILE A 3 -11.03 24.18 -10.63
N SER A 4 -9.85 24.67 -10.99
CA SER A 4 -9.64 25.42 -12.24
C SER A 4 -10.20 24.63 -13.42
N LYS A 5 -10.90 25.29 -14.35
CA LYS A 5 -11.49 24.65 -15.54
C LYS A 5 -10.88 25.23 -16.81
N ASP A 6 -10.72 24.41 -17.85
CA ASP A 6 -10.21 24.83 -19.14
C ASP A 6 -11.26 25.64 -19.91
N LYS A 7 -10.90 26.11 -21.11
CA LYS A 7 -11.82 26.85 -21.98
C LYS A 7 -13.07 26.05 -22.37
N LYS A 8 -13.07 24.73 -22.16
CA LYS A 8 -14.19 23.80 -22.41
C LYS A 8 -14.92 23.41 -21.11
N GLY A 9 -14.59 24.03 -19.98
CA GLY A 9 -15.19 23.73 -18.68
C GLY A 9 -14.71 22.44 -18.03
N GLN A 10 -13.69 21.78 -18.59
CA GLN A 10 -13.10 20.57 -18.03
C GLN A 10 -12.14 20.91 -16.90
N PRO A 11 -12.08 20.14 -15.81
CA PRO A 11 -11.08 20.31 -14.77
C PRO A 11 -9.65 20.40 -15.36
N ILE A 12 -9.00 21.55 -15.22
CA ILE A 12 -7.55 21.67 -15.40
C ILE A 12 -6.93 21.12 -14.13
N LEU A 13 -6.31 19.95 -14.26
CA LEU A 13 -5.25 19.57 -13.36
C LEU A 13 -4.09 20.55 -13.61
N GLN A 14 -3.79 21.40 -12.63
CA GLN A 14 -2.63 22.30 -12.67
C GLN A 14 -1.36 21.52 -13.04
N ALA A 15 -0.39 22.20 -13.64
CA ALA A 15 0.87 21.60 -14.09
C ALA A 15 1.43 20.67 -13.00
N ARG A 16 1.37 19.36 -13.26
CA ARG A 16 1.79 18.34 -12.32
C ARG A 16 3.30 18.17 -12.46
N ARG A 17 4.03 18.37 -11.37
CA ARG A 17 5.45 18.02 -11.29
C ARG A 17 5.59 16.52 -11.07
N ILE A 18 6.41 15.84 -11.87
CA ILE A 18 6.79 14.44 -11.63
C ILE A 18 7.89 14.46 -10.56
N LEU A 19 7.59 13.97 -9.36
CA LEU A 19 8.58 13.82 -8.28
C LEU A 19 9.34 12.50 -8.37
N TYR A 20 8.68 11.45 -8.86
CA TYR A 20 9.24 10.13 -8.95
C TYR A 20 8.66 9.37 -10.13
N GLN A 21 9.52 8.71 -10.90
CA GLN A 21 9.14 7.85 -12.00
C GLN A 21 10.04 6.63 -12.00
N ILE A 22 9.45 5.46 -12.22
CA ILE A 22 10.16 4.23 -12.47
C ILE A 22 9.70 3.64 -13.79
N GLU A 23 10.67 3.19 -14.58
CA GLU A 23 10.39 2.32 -15.70
C GLU A 23 10.36 0.87 -15.19
N THR A 24 9.28 0.16 -15.53
CA THR A 24 9.05 -1.22 -15.11
C THR A 24 9.02 -2.12 -16.32
N LYS A 25 9.74 -3.24 -16.26
CA LYS A 25 9.69 -4.28 -17.29
C LYS A 25 8.48 -5.19 -17.07
N TYR A 26 8.10 -5.39 -15.82
CA TYR A 26 7.00 -6.27 -15.46
C TYR A 26 5.91 -5.52 -14.68
N HIS A 27 4.65 -5.87 -14.93
CA HIS A 27 3.48 -5.27 -14.28
C HIS A 27 3.47 -5.35 -12.73
N ASN A 28 4.25 -6.24 -12.13
CA ASN A 28 4.37 -6.45 -10.69
C ASN A 28 5.55 -5.67 -10.11
N GLU A 29 6.13 -4.73 -10.84
CA GLU A 29 7.20 -3.84 -10.37
C GLU A 29 6.68 -2.40 -10.16
N ARG A 30 5.39 -2.17 -10.42
CA ARG A 30 4.74 -0.85 -10.33
C ARG A 30 4.68 -0.35 -8.89
N ILE A 31 4.37 0.93 -8.70
CA ILE A 31 4.07 1.47 -7.37
C ILE A 31 2.67 0.98 -6.97
N HIS A 32 2.60 0.27 -5.84
CA HIS A 32 1.33 -0.24 -5.30
C HIS A 32 0.67 0.75 -4.35
N GLN A 33 1.47 1.43 -3.53
CA GLN A 33 0.97 2.40 -2.57
C GLN A 33 1.99 3.52 -2.30
N LEU A 34 1.46 4.67 -1.89
CA LEU A 34 2.24 5.81 -1.41
C LEU A 34 1.63 6.40 -0.15
N HIS A 35 2.42 7.11 0.66
CA HIS A 35 1.95 7.84 1.83
C HIS A 35 2.71 9.16 2.01
N VAL A 36 2.02 10.22 2.43
CA VAL A 36 2.59 11.56 2.62
C VAL A 36 2.30 12.07 4.04
N ASP A 37 3.33 12.50 4.77
CA ASP A 37 3.19 13.06 6.14
C ASP A 37 3.37 14.60 6.20
N GLY A 38 3.28 15.26 5.05
CA GLY A 38 3.46 16.70 4.87
C GLY A 38 4.88 17.12 4.49
N CYS A 39 5.90 16.40 4.94
CA CYS A 39 7.30 16.68 4.58
C CYS A 39 7.92 15.58 3.70
N ARG A 40 7.47 14.34 3.87
CA ARG A 40 8.02 13.16 3.21
C ARG A 40 6.94 12.48 2.39
N LEU A 41 7.34 11.98 1.23
CA LEU A 41 6.61 11.02 0.42
C LEU A 41 7.31 9.66 0.56
N ALA A 42 6.61 8.67 1.09
CA ALA A 42 7.05 7.28 1.09
C ALA A 42 6.37 6.52 -0.05
N ILE A 43 7.14 5.69 -0.75
CA ILE A 43 6.69 4.89 -1.89
C ILE A 43 7.03 3.43 -1.61
N ALA A 44 6.03 2.55 -1.68
CA ALA A 44 6.24 1.12 -1.72
C ALA A 44 6.84 0.75 -3.10
N ASN A 45 8.17 0.65 -3.15
CA ASN A 45 8.90 0.43 -4.38
C ASN A 45 9.06 -1.07 -4.65
N THR A 46 8.00 -1.63 -5.18
CA THR A 46 7.86 -3.04 -5.54
C THR A 46 9.00 -3.54 -6.43
N ARG A 47 9.51 -2.71 -7.36
CA ARG A 47 10.65 -3.05 -8.25
C ARG A 47 11.95 -3.28 -7.49
N LYS A 48 12.26 -2.41 -6.54
CA LYS A 48 13.51 -2.44 -5.74
C LYS A 48 13.37 -3.23 -4.45
N ASN A 49 12.17 -3.74 -4.17
CA ASN A 49 11.80 -4.31 -2.88
C ASN A 49 12.17 -3.39 -1.69
N SER A 50 11.95 -2.08 -1.88
CA SER A 50 12.37 -1.04 -0.94
C SER A 50 11.22 -0.10 -0.62
N ILE A 51 11.42 0.71 0.41
CA ILE A 51 10.61 1.88 0.68
C ILE A 51 11.44 3.10 0.31
N THR A 52 11.03 3.77 -0.76
CA THR A 52 11.69 5.00 -1.24
C THR A 52 11.12 6.20 -0.50
N ILE A 53 11.97 7.00 0.13
CA ILE A 53 11.59 8.22 0.85
C ILE A 53 12.08 9.44 0.08
N ILE A 54 11.17 10.35 -0.22
CA ILE A 54 11.40 11.57 -1.01
C ILE A 54 10.96 12.78 -0.19
N ASP A 55 11.66 13.90 -0.30
CA ASP A 55 11.18 15.18 0.22
C ASP A 55 9.99 15.64 -0.62
N ALA A 56 8.81 15.77 0.00
CA ALA A 56 7.57 16.05 -0.70
C ALA A 56 7.54 17.45 -1.35
N LYS A 57 8.37 18.38 -0.87
CA LYS A 57 8.45 19.77 -1.36
C LYS A 57 9.48 19.91 -2.47
N THR A 58 10.69 19.39 -2.26
CA THR A 58 11.82 19.53 -3.18
C THR A 58 11.85 18.44 -4.23
N GLY A 59 11.20 17.28 -3.99
CA GLY A 59 11.29 16.10 -4.85
C GLY A 59 12.63 15.37 -4.76
N GLU A 60 13.49 15.74 -3.82
CA GLU A 60 14.78 15.11 -3.62
C GLU A 60 14.62 13.71 -3.02
N LEU A 61 15.31 12.71 -3.58
CA LEU A 61 15.40 11.41 -2.94
C LEU A 61 16.17 11.56 -1.63
N LEU A 62 15.54 11.19 -0.51
CA LEU A 62 16.19 11.21 0.80
C LEU A 62 16.90 9.87 1.07
N THR A 63 16.24 8.75 0.85
CA THR A 63 16.81 7.41 1.07
C THR A 63 15.96 6.30 0.47
N ASP A 64 16.57 5.13 0.24
CA ASP A 64 15.87 3.85 0.05
C ASP A 64 16.08 2.97 1.29
N LEU A 65 14.98 2.47 1.86
CA LEU A 65 14.97 1.58 3.03
C LEU A 65 14.71 0.14 2.58
N TYR A 66 15.57 -0.79 2.96
CA TYR A 66 15.46 -2.21 2.60
C TYR A 66 15.19 -3.04 3.85
N PRO A 67 13.93 -3.44 4.08
CA PRO A 67 13.54 -4.18 5.28
C PRO A 67 13.91 -5.66 5.24
N PHE A 68 14.31 -6.18 4.07
CA PHE A 68 14.66 -7.57 3.88
C PHE A 68 16.13 -7.74 3.53
N ALA A 69 16.76 -8.70 4.19
CA ALA A 69 18.14 -9.09 3.94
C ALA A 69 18.25 -10.59 3.73
N ASP A 70 19.23 -11.02 2.94
CA ASP A 70 19.55 -12.43 2.77
C ASP A 70 20.29 -12.99 4.00
N PHE A 71 20.65 -14.27 3.96
CA PHE A 71 21.35 -14.94 5.06
C PHE A 71 22.74 -14.37 5.35
N THR A 72 23.30 -13.57 4.45
CA THR A 72 24.59 -12.87 4.64
C THR A 72 24.43 -11.44 5.12
N GLY A 73 23.18 -10.95 5.23
CA GLY A 73 22.87 -9.59 5.68
C GLY A 73 22.83 -8.56 4.56
N PHE A 74 22.97 -8.95 3.29
CA PHE A 74 22.83 -8.01 2.17
C PHE A 74 21.34 -7.76 1.84
N PRO A 75 20.97 -6.51 1.48
CA PRO A 75 19.59 -6.19 1.13
C PRO A 75 19.11 -6.98 -0.08
N ILE A 76 17.87 -7.47 0.00
CA ILE A 76 17.23 -8.16 -1.13
C ILE A 76 16.58 -7.11 -2.03
N HIS A 77 17.26 -6.76 -3.12
CA HIS A 77 16.79 -5.73 -4.07
C HIS A 77 15.70 -6.21 -5.03
N THR A 78 15.62 -7.52 -5.30
CA THR A 78 14.64 -8.09 -6.23
C THR A 78 14.30 -9.50 -5.81
N ASP A 79 13.02 -9.77 -5.53
CA ASP A 79 12.51 -11.11 -5.27
C ASP A 79 10.98 -11.18 -5.48
N HIS A 80 10.36 -12.28 -5.03
CA HIS A 80 8.90 -12.43 -5.02
C HIS A 80 8.22 -11.75 -3.81
N ASN A 81 8.99 -11.21 -2.85
CA ASN A 81 8.55 -10.62 -1.59
C ASN A 81 8.39 -9.11 -1.73
N HIS A 82 7.79 -8.65 -2.82
CA HIS A 82 7.72 -7.23 -3.09
C HIS A 82 6.86 -6.47 -2.07
N ILE A 83 7.34 -5.29 -1.66
CA ILE A 83 6.61 -4.35 -0.81
C ILE A 83 5.41 -3.80 -1.60
N ASN A 84 4.23 -3.92 -1.01
CA ASN A 84 2.97 -3.48 -1.58
C ASN A 84 2.48 -2.18 -1.00
N SER A 85 2.64 -1.99 0.31
CA SER A 85 2.08 -0.84 1.01
C SER A 85 3.05 -0.25 2.00
N VAL A 86 2.88 1.05 2.23
CA VAL A 86 3.70 1.84 3.15
C VAL A 86 2.84 2.90 3.83
N TYR A 87 3.10 3.12 5.12
CA TYR A 87 2.49 4.14 5.94
C TYR A 87 3.55 4.76 6.85
N ILE A 88 3.60 6.10 6.90
CA ILE A 88 4.56 6.84 7.73
C ILE A 88 3.87 7.20 9.04
N GLY A 89 4.39 6.72 10.17
CA GLY A 89 4.01 7.17 11.51
C GLY A 89 4.95 8.24 12.04
N LYS A 90 4.83 8.56 13.33
CA LYS A 90 5.62 9.61 13.99
C LYS A 90 7.11 9.32 14.00
N ASP A 91 7.49 8.11 14.38
CA ASP A 91 8.89 7.64 14.47
C ASP A 91 9.06 6.22 13.88
N CYS A 92 8.08 5.76 13.10
CA CYS A 92 8.09 4.45 12.48
C CYS A 92 7.55 4.47 11.05
N ILE A 93 7.80 3.39 10.32
CA ILE A 93 7.15 3.10 9.04
C ILE A 93 6.48 1.73 9.15
N ILE A 94 5.22 1.65 8.75
CA ILE A 94 4.49 0.39 8.65
C ILE A 94 4.43 0.02 7.18
N PHE A 95 4.64 -1.24 6.85
CA PHE A 95 4.60 -1.71 5.47
C PHE A 95 3.98 -3.09 5.35
N THR A 96 3.66 -3.49 4.12
CA THR A 96 3.29 -4.87 3.83
C THR A 96 4.08 -5.40 2.64
N ALA A 97 4.35 -6.70 2.66
CA ALA A 97 4.92 -7.40 1.53
C ALA A 97 4.01 -8.56 1.12
N HIS A 98 3.86 -8.72 -0.19
CA HIS A 98 2.99 -9.72 -0.79
C HIS A 98 3.31 -11.15 -0.32
N ASN A 99 4.59 -11.46 -0.19
CA ASN A 99 5.12 -12.78 0.10
C ASN A 99 6.29 -12.63 1.06
N GLY A 100 6.44 -13.55 2.00
CA GLY A 100 7.60 -13.71 2.88
C GLY A 100 8.21 -15.10 2.72
N GLY A 101 8.01 -15.74 1.56
CA GLY A 101 8.37 -17.13 1.32
C GLY A 101 7.26 -18.10 1.73
N GLU A 102 7.58 -19.08 2.57
CA GLU A 102 6.64 -20.13 2.97
C GLU A 102 5.61 -19.68 4.02
N ILE A 103 5.84 -18.53 4.65
CA ILE A 103 5.01 -18.03 5.76
C ILE A 103 3.78 -17.21 5.33
N GLY A 104 3.63 -16.88 4.05
CA GLY A 104 2.52 -16.05 3.57
C GLY A 104 2.93 -14.60 3.35
N SER A 105 2.04 -13.64 3.57
CA SER A 105 2.36 -12.20 3.52
C SER A 105 3.04 -11.71 4.81
N ILE A 106 3.72 -10.58 4.71
CA ILE A 106 4.31 -9.89 5.86
C ILE A 106 3.60 -8.56 6.08
N ILE A 107 3.27 -8.27 7.34
CA ILE A 107 3.05 -6.91 7.84
C ILE A 107 4.28 -6.54 8.66
N GLY A 108 4.90 -5.40 8.36
CA GLY A 108 6.17 -5.02 8.96
C GLY A 108 6.13 -3.63 9.61
N VAL A 109 6.92 -3.46 10.66
CA VAL A 109 7.15 -2.18 11.34
C VAL A 109 8.64 -1.89 11.37
N ILE A 110 9.06 -0.79 10.76
CA ILE A 110 10.39 -0.21 10.88
C ILE A 110 10.36 0.80 12.03
N HIS A 111 11.18 0.60 13.05
CA HIS A 111 11.31 1.53 14.18
C HIS A 111 12.80 1.66 14.55
N GLY A 112 13.37 2.86 14.34
CA GLY A 112 14.81 3.06 14.39
C GLY A 112 15.53 2.23 13.32
N SER A 113 16.57 1.47 13.72
CA SER A 113 17.30 0.56 12.82
C SER A 113 16.72 -0.85 12.77
N GLN A 114 15.57 -1.10 13.40
CA GLN A 114 14.99 -2.43 13.52
C GLN A 114 13.79 -2.60 12.61
N VAL A 115 13.64 -3.82 12.08
CA VAL A 115 12.49 -4.28 11.31
C VAL A 115 11.81 -5.39 12.09
N TYR A 116 10.53 -5.21 12.41
CA TYR A 116 9.70 -6.21 13.06
C TYR A 116 8.72 -6.75 12.03
N SER A 117 8.78 -8.04 11.75
CA SER A 117 7.93 -8.69 10.75
C SER A 117 6.90 -9.59 11.43
N TYR A 118 5.65 -9.43 11.03
CA TYR A 118 4.51 -10.20 11.50
C TYR A 118 3.95 -11.03 10.35
N GLN A 119 3.70 -12.30 10.63
CA GLN A 119 3.22 -13.23 9.63
C GLN A 119 1.71 -13.06 9.43
N PHE A 120 1.28 -13.01 8.17
CA PHE A 120 -0.11 -13.25 7.81
C PHE A 120 -0.19 -14.45 6.86
N LYS A 121 -0.97 -15.45 7.25
CA LYS A 121 -0.97 -16.78 6.61
C LYS A 121 -1.27 -16.78 5.11
N ASN A 122 -2.09 -15.85 4.64
CA ASN A 122 -2.45 -15.76 3.22
C ASN A 122 -1.41 -14.92 2.48
N ARG A 123 -1.14 -15.29 1.21
CA ARG A 123 -0.40 -14.42 0.30
C ARG A 123 -1.40 -13.49 -0.35
N GLY A 124 -1.28 -12.19 -0.17
CA GLY A 124 -2.27 -11.28 -0.73
C GLY A 124 -2.42 -9.96 0.00
N VAL A 125 -1.65 -9.70 1.06
CA VAL A 125 -1.73 -8.41 1.73
C VAL A 125 -1.19 -7.31 0.84
N HIS A 126 -2.00 -6.29 0.53
CA HIS A 126 -1.60 -5.22 -0.38
C HIS A 126 -1.71 -3.81 0.17
N ASP A 127 -2.63 -3.57 1.09
CA ASP A 127 -2.81 -2.27 1.71
C ASP A 127 -2.79 -2.43 3.23
N ILE A 128 -2.15 -1.49 3.93
CA ILE A 128 -2.31 -1.32 5.37
C ILE A 128 -2.62 0.13 5.73
N ILE A 129 -3.44 0.31 6.75
CA ILE A 129 -3.76 1.60 7.37
C ILE A 129 -3.86 1.38 8.88
N PRO A 130 -3.02 2.03 9.71
CA PRO A 130 -3.22 2.04 11.15
C PRO A 130 -4.36 3.00 11.53
N THR A 131 -5.16 2.57 12.50
CA THR A 131 -6.22 3.35 13.13
C THR A 131 -6.10 3.20 14.65
N HIS A 132 -6.78 4.07 15.41
CA HIS A 132 -6.84 3.92 16.87
C HIS A 132 -7.49 2.61 17.33
N ASN A 133 -8.28 1.95 16.45
CA ASN A 133 -8.99 0.71 16.77
C ASN A 133 -8.25 -0.55 16.29
N GLY A 134 -7.10 -0.42 15.62
CA GLY A 134 -6.40 -1.55 15.01
C GLY A 134 -5.76 -1.20 13.68
N ILE A 135 -5.11 -2.20 13.09
CA ILE A 135 -4.62 -2.13 11.71
C ILE A 135 -5.67 -2.66 10.75
N ILE A 136 -6.02 -1.85 9.75
CA ILE A 136 -6.87 -2.26 8.64
C ILE A 136 -5.97 -2.71 7.49
N PHE A 137 -6.20 -3.89 6.93
CA PHE A 137 -5.44 -4.35 5.76
C PHE A 137 -6.27 -5.21 4.81
N SER A 138 -5.95 -5.10 3.51
CA SER A 138 -6.61 -5.85 2.44
C SER A 138 -5.90 -7.18 2.20
N ASP A 139 -6.65 -8.26 2.08
CA ASP A 139 -6.17 -9.56 1.59
C ASP A 139 -6.85 -9.90 0.27
N THR A 140 -6.10 -9.76 -0.81
CA THR A 140 -6.67 -9.76 -2.14
C THR A 140 -6.70 -11.13 -2.81
N PHE A 141 -6.05 -12.13 -2.23
CA PHE A 141 -6.16 -13.50 -2.75
C PHE A 141 -6.86 -14.43 -1.75
N GLY A 142 -6.95 -14.04 -0.48
CA GLY A 142 -7.66 -14.82 0.53
C GLY A 142 -6.95 -16.14 0.79
N SER A 143 -7.67 -17.10 1.38
CA SER A 143 -7.16 -18.45 1.63
C SER A 143 -7.15 -19.35 0.38
N SER A 144 -7.76 -18.94 -0.74
CA SER A 144 -7.94 -19.79 -1.91
C SER A 144 -6.96 -19.42 -3.04
N MET A 145 -5.71 -19.85 -2.91
CA MET A 145 -4.73 -19.76 -4.01
C MET A 145 -5.04 -20.72 -5.17
N SER A 146 -5.81 -21.80 -4.93
CA SER A 146 -6.00 -22.89 -5.90
C SER A 146 -6.97 -22.59 -7.04
N ASP A 147 -7.92 -21.67 -6.85
CA ASP A 147 -9.08 -21.57 -7.74
C ASP A 147 -9.17 -20.25 -8.52
N PHE A 148 -8.25 -19.29 -8.30
CA PHE A 148 -8.38 -17.90 -8.80
C PHE A 148 -9.74 -17.24 -8.51
N LYS A 149 -10.56 -17.83 -7.64
CA LYS A 149 -11.76 -17.25 -7.04
C LYS A 149 -11.24 -16.28 -5.97
N GLY A 150 -10.89 -15.06 -6.38
CA GLY A 150 -10.13 -14.07 -5.61
C GLY A 150 -10.53 -13.87 -4.15
N GLY A 151 -9.59 -13.26 -3.42
CA GLY A 151 -9.79 -12.75 -2.07
C GLY A 151 -10.24 -11.30 -2.15
N GLY A 152 -11.23 -10.96 -1.34
CA GLY A 152 -11.79 -9.61 -1.30
C GLY A 152 -11.93 -9.16 0.14
N ASP A 153 -11.08 -9.70 0.99
CA ASP A 153 -11.28 -9.61 2.40
C ASP A 153 -10.57 -8.39 2.96
N LEU A 154 -11.24 -7.77 3.90
CA LEU A 154 -10.69 -6.65 4.64
C LEU A 154 -10.67 -7.03 6.10
N TYR A 155 -9.51 -6.87 6.72
CA TYR A 155 -9.33 -7.16 8.14
C TYR A 155 -9.21 -5.86 8.91
N ASN A 156 -9.63 -5.86 10.17
CA ASN A 156 -9.31 -4.85 11.16
C ASN A 156 -8.90 -5.54 12.46
N ALA A 157 -7.70 -5.26 12.96
CA ALA A 157 -7.14 -5.91 14.15
C ALA A 157 -7.14 -7.45 14.07
N GLY A 158 -6.92 -8.00 12.86
CA GLY A 158 -6.91 -9.45 12.61
C GLY A 158 -8.30 -10.08 12.42
N GLU A 159 -9.36 -9.33 12.69
CA GLU A 159 -10.76 -9.78 12.50
C GLU A 159 -11.31 -9.35 11.14
N TRP A 160 -12.26 -10.10 10.60
CA TRP A 160 -12.90 -9.75 9.33
C TRP A 160 -13.77 -8.50 9.49
N LEU A 161 -13.40 -7.43 8.78
CA LEU A 161 -14.23 -6.24 8.61
C LEU A 161 -15.19 -6.40 7.43
N ILE A 162 -14.70 -6.98 6.34
CA ILE A 162 -15.48 -7.38 5.17
C ILE A 162 -15.06 -8.79 4.80
N GLN A 163 -16.03 -9.70 4.83
CA GLN A 163 -15.83 -11.07 4.39
C GLN A 163 -16.31 -11.22 2.94
N LYS A 164 -15.57 -12.00 2.17
CA LYS A 164 -15.92 -12.43 0.81
C LYS A 164 -17.36 -12.93 0.77
N THR A 165 -18.12 -12.38 -0.18
CA THR A 165 -19.30 -13.04 -0.75
C THR A 165 -18.88 -13.60 -2.10
N GLU A 166 -19.09 -14.91 -2.34
CA GLU A 166 -18.58 -15.64 -3.52
C GLU A 166 -18.99 -15.04 -4.88
N GLU A 167 -19.99 -14.15 -4.90
CA GLU A 167 -20.67 -13.67 -6.11
C GLU A 167 -19.98 -12.53 -6.86
N ARG A 168 -18.98 -11.86 -6.30
CA ARG A 168 -18.63 -10.50 -6.78
C ARG A 168 -17.47 -10.36 -7.77
N GLY A 169 -16.68 -11.42 -8.01
CA GLY A 169 -15.71 -11.45 -9.13
C GLY A 169 -14.67 -10.32 -9.16
N TYR A 170 -14.23 -9.79 -8.00
CA TYR A 170 -13.25 -8.71 -7.90
C TYR A 170 -12.16 -8.99 -6.86
N MET A 171 -11.09 -8.18 -6.91
CA MET A 171 -9.94 -8.19 -6.01
C MET A 171 -9.90 -6.90 -5.19
N VAL A 172 -10.03 -6.95 -3.86
CA VAL A 172 -10.00 -5.74 -3.03
C VAL A 172 -8.60 -5.11 -3.00
N ARG A 173 -8.54 -3.79 -3.19
CA ARG A 173 -7.31 -2.97 -3.29
C ARG A 173 -7.63 -1.54 -2.91
N GLY A 174 -6.75 -0.87 -2.17
CA GLY A 174 -6.96 0.49 -1.71
C GLY A 174 -8.09 0.57 -0.69
N VAL A 175 -7.84 1.29 0.39
CA VAL A 175 -8.80 1.50 1.47
C VAL A 175 -8.72 2.96 1.88
N ALA A 176 -9.85 3.59 2.13
CA ALA A 176 -9.94 4.97 2.62
C ALA A 176 -11.24 5.15 3.39
N GLY A 177 -11.32 6.07 4.36
CA GLY A 177 -12.57 6.35 5.07
C GLY A 177 -12.46 6.49 6.59
N SER A 178 -13.39 5.86 7.31
CA SER A 178 -13.58 5.80 8.76
C SER A 178 -14.22 4.48 9.16
N ALA A 179 -14.36 4.23 10.47
CA ALA A 179 -15.16 3.11 10.96
C ALA A 179 -16.64 3.22 10.56
N ASP A 180 -17.15 4.45 10.41
CA ASP A 180 -18.54 4.73 10.04
C ASP A 180 -18.78 4.78 8.52
N GLU A 181 -17.76 5.09 7.73
CA GLU A 181 -17.83 5.17 6.27
C GLU A 181 -16.51 4.71 5.65
N LEU A 182 -16.51 3.59 4.94
CA LEU A 182 -15.31 3.01 4.36
C LEU A 182 -15.46 2.87 2.84
N LEU A 183 -14.49 3.39 2.11
CA LEU A 183 -14.27 3.18 0.69
C LEU A 183 -13.26 2.05 0.53
N VAL A 184 -13.65 1.04 -0.23
CA VAL A 184 -12.80 -0.11 -0.50
C VAL A 184 -12.73 -0.25 -2.00
N GLY A 185 -11.55 -0.02 -2.56
CA GLY A 185 -11.35 -0.19 -3.98
C GLY A 185 -11.35 -1.66 -4.35
N HIS A 186 -11.71 -1.94 -5.59
CA HIS A 186 -11.60 -3.26 -6.15
C HIS A 186 -11.10 -3.18 -7.59
N SER A 187 -10.32 -4.19 -7.97
CA SER A 187 -9.82 -4.38 -9.31
C SER A 187 -10.55 -5.54 -9.98
N PHE A 188 -10.70 -5.44 -11.30
CA PHE A 188 -11.22 -6.52 -12.12
C PHE A 188 -10.40 -7.79 -11.92
N MET A 189 -11.11 -8.88 -11.67
CA MET A 189 -10.52 -10.21 -11.57
C MET A 189 -10.66 -10.92 -12.92
N GLY A 190 -9.53 -11.12 -13.57
CA GLY A 190 -9.44 -11.88 -14.81
C GLY A 190 -8.06 -12.49 -14.98
N LYS A 191 -7.92 -13.31 -16.03
CA LYS A 191 -6.60 -13.78 -16.46
C LYS A 191 -5.69 -12.57 -16.68
N ARG A 192 -4.38 -12.79 -16.55
CA ARG A 192 -3.38 -11.71 -16.66
C ARG A 192 -3.51 -10.89 -17.94
N GLU A 193 -3.85 -11.54 -19.06
CA GLU A 193 -4.11 -10.94 -20.38
C GLU A 193 -5.39 -10.10 -20.47
N ASP A 194 -6.33 -10.30 -19.54
CA ASP A 194 -7.63 -9.62 -19.50
C ASP A 194 -7.71 -8.55 -18.40
N ARG A 195 -6.66 -8.38 -17.59
CA ARG A 195 -6.66 -7.48 -16.42
C ARG A 195 -6.96 -6.01 -16.73
N PHE A 196 -6.88 -5.60 -17.99
CA PHE A 196 -7.21 -4.25 -18.46
C PHE A 196 -8.51 -4.16 -19.27
N LYS A 197 -9.18 -5.29 -19.52
CA LYS A 197 -10.42 -5.37 -20.31
C LYS A 197 -11.67 -5.19 -19.45
N GLY A 198 -11.59 -5.53 -18.16
CA GLY A 198 -12.71 -5.37 -17.24
C GLY A 198 -12.76 -4.02 -16.54
N ARG A 199 -13.58 -3.93 -15.49
CA ARG A 199 -13.77 -2.72 -14.68
C ARG A 199 -13.51 -3.03 -13.20
N GLY A 200 -12.75 -2.15 -12.57
CA GLY A 200 -12.69 -2.03 -11.13
C GLY A 200 -13.73 -1.03 -10.63
N GLY A 201 -13.71 -0.75 -9.34
CA GLY A 201 -14.68 0.16 -8.75
C GLY A 201 -14.41 0.44 -7.28
N ILE A 202 -15.23 1.29 -6.69
CA ILE A 202 -15.16 1.62 -5.26
C ILE A 202 -16.42 1.11 -4.59
N LEU A 203 -16.25 0.22 -3.61
CA LEU A 203 -17.31 -0.20 -2.72
C LEU A 203 -17.43 0.83 -1.59
N LEU A 204 -18.65 1.28 -1.33
CA LEU A 204 -18.96 2.11 -0.17
C LEU A 204 -19.60 1.24 0.91
N PHE A 205 -19.02 1.27 2.09
CA PHE A 205 -19.58 0.71 3.31
C PHE A 205 -19.93 1.84 4.26
N ARG A 206 -21.07 1.74 4.95
CA ARG A 206 -21.45 2.63 6.04
C ARG A 206 -21.88 1.83 7.25
N LYS A 207 -21.33 2.14 8.43
CA LYS A 207 -21.59 1.42 9.68
C LYS A 207 -21.43 -0.09 9.52
N GLY A 208 -20.34 -0.50 8.85
CA GLY A 208 -20.03 -1.90 8.53
C GLY A 208 -20.91 -2.56 7.47
N LYS A 209 -21.85 -1.84 6.83
CA LYS A 209 -22.78 -2.40 5.83
C LYS A 209 -22.47 -1.87 4.44
N PHE A 210 -22.38 -2.78 3.46
CA PHE A 210 -22.30 -2.43 2.05
C PHE A 210 -23.49 -1.55 1.63
N GLN A 211 -23.21 -0.46 0.93
CA GLN A 211 -24.21 0.49 0.45
C GLN A 211 -24.29 0.52 -1.08
N SER A 212 -23.13 0.64 -1.74
CA SER A 212 -23.08 0.82 -3.19
C SER A 212 -21.74 0.40 -3.77
N ASP A 213 -21.74 0.15 -5.08
CA ASP A 213 -20.56 -0.14 -5.89
C ASP A 213 -20.49 0.87 -7.04
N TYR A 214 -19.42 1.67 -7.02
CA TYR A 214 -19.15 2.70 -8.02
C TYR A 214 -18.12 2.19 -9.01
N GLN A 215 -18.61 1.69 -10.15
CA GLN A 215 -17.78 1.19 -11.23
C GLN A 215 -16.97 2.32 -11.87
N LEU A 216 -15.66 2.12 -12.02
CA LEU A 216 -14.75 3.09 -12.62
C LEU A 216 -14.43 2.71 -14.08
N PRO A 217 -14.03 3.68 -14.92
CA PRO A 217 -13.54 3.41 -16.27
C PRO A 217 -12.11 2.84 -16.29
N SER A 218 -11.58 2.42 -15.14
CA SER A 218 -10.30 1.72 -15.01
C SER A 218 -10.54 0.29 -14.54
N ALA A 219 -9.70 -0.64 -15.02
CA ALA A 219 -9.78 -2.04 -14.58
C ALA A 219 -9.17 -2.27 -13.20
N GLN A 220 -8.37 -1.32 -12.71
CA GLN A 220 -7.57 -1.48 -11.51
C GLN A 220 -7.65 -0.24 -10.63
N ILE A 221 -7.75 -0.51 -9.33
CA ILE A 221 -7.49 0.44 -8.26
C ILE A 221 -6.31 -0.13 -7.50
N ASN A 222 -5.27 0.67 -7.30
CA ASN A 222 -4.13 0.28 -6.45
C ASN A 222 -4.25 0.95 -5.09
N ASP A 223 -4.65 2.22 -5.07
CA ASP A 223 -4.73 3.04 -3.86
C ASP A 223 -5.93 4.01 -3.95
N ILE A 224 -6.43 4.43 -2.80
CA ILE A 224 -7.44 5.48 -2.66
C ILE A 224 -6.87 6.54 -1.72
N ILE A 225 -6.60 7.72 -2.28
CA ILE A 225 -6.05 8.85 -1.54
C ILE A 225 -6.94 10.07 -1.69
N ARG A 226 -6.93 10.91 -0.65
CA ARG A 226 -7.55 12.23 -0.68
C ARG A 226 -6.72 13.17 -1.54
N SER A 227 -7.33 14.27 -1.98
CA SER A 227 -6.66 15.27 -2.81
C SER A 227 -5.49 15.97 -2.11
N ASP A 228 -5.45 15.91 -0.77
CA ASP A 228 -4.35 16.40 0.07
C ASP A 228 -3.23 15.36 0.28
N GLY A 229 -3.37 14.14 -0.26
CA GLY A 229 -2.40 13.05 -0.15
C GLY A 229 -2.61 12.09 1.02
N SER A 230 -3.52 12.40 1.95
CA SER A 230 -3.86 11.52 3.08
C SER A 230 -4.71 10.32 2.63
N LYS A 231 -4.72 9.20 3.39
CA LYS A 231 -5.43 7.97 3.00
C LYS A 231 -6.81 7.87 3.63
N HIS A 232 -6.90 8.11 4.93
CA HIS A 232 -8.09 7.78 5.71
C HIS A 232 -8.41 8.91 6.69
N ALA A 233 -9.68 9.26 6.87
CA ALA A 233 -10.07 10.43 7.68
C ALA A 233 -9.71 10.27 9.17
N HIS A 234 -9.47 9.02 9.61
CA HIS A 234 -9.06 8.66 10.97
C HIS A 234 -7.77 7.82 10.99
N GLU A 235 -6.91 8.03 10.00
CA GLU A 235 -5.55 7.49 10.07
C GLU A 235 -4.85 7.99 11.33
N TRP A 236 -4.09 7.11 11.97
CA TRP A 236 -3.34 7.46 13.19
C TRP A 236 -1.97 8.02 12.82
N ASN A 237 -1.95 9.27 12.30
CA ASN A 237 -0.74 9.90 11.76
C ASN A 237 0.40 10.08 12.76
N ASP A 238 0.10 10.17 14.06
CA ASP A 238 1.09 10.29 15.12
C ASP A 238 1.41 8.96 15.83
N ILE A 239 1.02 7.82 15.24
CA ILE A 239 1.33 6.49 15.78
C ILE A 239 2.85 6.33 15.94
N THR A 240 3.26 5.90 17.12
CA THR A 240 4.67 5.58 17.42
C THR A 240 5.02 4.15 17.03
N GLY A 241 6.31 3.85 16.90
CA GLY A 241 6.80 2.50 16.64
C GLY A 241 6.41 1.52 17.74
N GLY A 242 6.36 1.97 19.00
CA GLY A 242 5.86 1.16 20.11
C GLY A 242 4.39 0.78 19.94
N GLU A 243 3.55 1.72 19.55
CA GLU A 243 2.12 1.50 19.32
C GLU A 243 1.86 0.64 18.08
N ALA A 244 2.57 0.91 16.98
CA ALA A 244 2.47 0.14 15.75
C ALA A 244 2.78 -1.34 15.98
N LYS A 245 3.85 -1.64 16.74
CA LYS A 245 4.17 -3.01 17.15
C LYS A 245 3.06 -3.63 17.98
N ARG A 246 2.59 -2.93 19.02
CA ARG A 246 1.49 -3.41 19.87
C ARG A 246 0.23 -3.74 19.07
N LEU A 247 -0.12 -2.93 18.06
CA LEU A 247 -1.27 -3.20 17.19
C LEU A 247 -1.04 -4.45 16.32
N CYS A 248 0.16 -4.63 15.79
CA CYS A 248 0.49 -5.83 15.01
C CYS A 248 0.51 -7.08 15.89
N GLU A 249 1.09 -7.01 17.09
CA GLU A 249 1.12 -8.09 18.07
C GLU A 249 -0.29 -8.51 18.50
N ALA A 250 -1.17 -7.54 18.75
CA ALA A 250 -2.57 -7.81 19.07
C ALA A 250 -3.33 -8.47 17.91
N ALA A 251 -3.00 -8.13 16.66
CA ALA A 251 -3.70 -8.63 15.48
C ALA A 251 -3.15 -9.97 14.95
N LEU A 252 -1.84 -10.20 15.06
CA LEU A 252 -1.13 -11.27 14.37
C LEU A 252 -0.26 -12.14 15.29
N GLY A 253 -0.13 -11.77 16.57
CA GLY A 253 0.77 -12.42 17.52
C GLY A 253 2.20 -11.86 17.45
N GLU A 254 3.12 -12.53 18.14
CA GLU A 254 4.53 -12.11 18.24
C GLU A 254 5.22 -11.97 16.86
N PRO A 255 6.22 -11.08 16.73
CA PRO A 255 7.00 -10.97 15.50
C PRO A 255 7.61 -12.32 15.11
N CYS A 256 7.40 -12.75 13.86
CA CYS A 256 8.04 -13.95 13.33
C CYS A 256 9.51 -13.72 12.97
N HIS A 257 9.93 -12.45 12.86
CA HIS A 257 11.32 -12.06 12.63
C HIS A 257 11.58 -10.64 13.16
N VAL A 258 12.77 -10.43 13.74
CA VAL A 258 13.30 -9.11 14.09
C VAL A 258 14.67 -8.95 13.44
N GLY A 259 14.76 -8.02 12.50
CA GLY A 259 15.94 -7.78 11.66
C GLY A 259 16.54 -6.39 11.83
N GLN A 260 17.67 -6.17 11.16
CA GLN A 260 18.26 -4.83 11.00
C GLN A 260 17.86 -4.25 9.66
N LEU A 261 17.50 -2.95 9.67
CA LEU A 261 17.19 -2.20 8.48
C LEU A 261 18.47 -1.88 7.71
N SER A 262 18.49 -2.19 6.42
CA SER A 262 19.52 -1.69 5.52
C SER A 262 19.08 -0.36 4.91
N VAL A 263 19.94 0.65 5.01
CA VAL A 263 19.66 2.02 4.54
C VAL A 263 20.63 2.35 3.42
N GLN A 264 20.09 2.71 2.26
CA GLN A 264 20.89 3.21 1.15
C GLN A 264 20.63 4.70 0.96
N LEU A 265 21.71 5.48 1.01
CA LEU A 265 21.67 6.89 0.70
C LEU A 265 21.72 7.09 -0.83
N PRO A 266 21.16 8.20 -1.35
CA PRO A 266 21.14 8.47 -2.78
C PRO A 266 22.55 8.43 -3.38
N ASN A 267 22.74 7.65 -4.44
CA ASN A 267 23.86 7.86 -5.35
C ASN A 267 23.50 9.06 -6.23
N VAL A 268 24.26 10.15 -6.16
CA VAL A 268 24.04 11.44 -6.85
C VAL A 268 23.83 11.30 -8.38
N LYS A 269 24.11 10.14 -8.98
CA LYS A 269 24.05 9.88 -10.43
C LYS A 269 22.76 9.23 -10.96
N GLU A 270 21.85 8.75 -10.11
CA GLU A 270 20.68 7.98 -10.58
C GLU A 270 19.40 8.80 -10.86
N PHE A 271 19.39 10.10 -10.57
CA PHE A 271 18.20 10.94 -10.76
C PHE A 271 18.46 12.09 -11.72
N THR A 272 17.97 11.94 -12.94
CA THR A 272 17.74 13.07 -13.84
C THR A 272 16.33 13.59 -13.59
N THR A 273 16.22 14.74 -12.90
CA THR A 273 15.01 15.55 -12.98
C THR A 273 14.92 16.12 -14.40
N GLY A 274 14.25 15.40 -15.29
CA GLY A 274 13.93 15.93 -16.62
C GLY A 274 12.73 16.87 -16.51
N GLU A 275 12.88 18.13 -16.95
CA GLU A 275 11.74 18.92 -17.36
C GLU A 275 11.19 18.31 -18.65
N TRP A 276 10.00 17.71 -18.57
CA TRP A 276 9.26 17.23 -19.73
C TRP A 276 8.20 18.27 -20.07
N TYR A 277 8.32 18.86 -21.26
CA TYR A 277 7.39 19.85 -21.81
C TYR A 277 6.08 19.22 -22.27
#